data_AF-A0A2L2Z733-F1
#
_entry.id   AF-A0A2L2Z733-F1
#
_cell.length_a   1.000
_cell.length_b   1.000
_cell.length_c   1.000
_cell.angle_alpha   90.00
_cell.angle_beta   90.00
_cell.angle_gamma   90.00
#
_symmetry.space_group_name_H-M   'P 1'
#
loop_
_entity.id
_entity.type
_entity.pdbx_description
1 polymer ?
#
loop_
_entity_poly.entity_id
_entity_poly.type
_entity_poly.pdbx_seq_one_letter_code
_entity_poly.pdbx_strand_id
1 'polypeptide(L)' 'YFTENITTNVALFCSVNDNLADPQDVHLFEGRLKTLVSRIRVNSSDWNHLDFVCGLDARSLVYDGVLSLLQKF' A
#
# COMPACT_ATOMS: atom_id res chain seq x y z
N TYR A 1 0.60 8.10 18.35
CA TYR A 1 1.03 9.02 17.28
C TYR A 1 -0.18 9.45 16.46
N PHE A 2 -0.21 10.68 15.93
CA PHE A 2 -1.32 11.20 15.12
C PHE A 2 -0.94 11.16 13.64
N THR A 3 -1.58 10.28 12.87
CA THR A 3 -1.30 10.08 11.45
C THR A 3 -1.81 11.24 10.61
N GLU A 4 -2.74 12.03 11.13
CA GLU A 4 -3.26 13.26 10.56
C GLU A 4 -2.21 14.38 10.45
N ASN A 5 -1.09 14.23 11.18
CA ASN A 5 0.04 15.18 11.16
C ASN A 5 1.06 14.86 10.06
N ILE A 6 0.88 13.77 9.31
CA ILE A 6 1.73 13.46 8.16
C ILE A 6 1.40 14.46 7.05
N THR A 7 2.40 15.25 6.64
CA THR A 7 2.29 16.27 5.59
C THR A 7 2.93 15.86 4.27
N THR A 8 3.77 14.81 4.28
CA THR A 8 4.37 14.24 3.08
C THR A 8 3.32 13.50 2.26
N ASN A 9 3.40 13.56 0.93
CA ASN A 9 2.55 12.76 0.04
C ASN A 9 2.79 11.26 0.28
N VAL A 10 1.71 10.50 0.47
CA VAL A 10 1.77 9.06 0.76
C VAL A 10 1.06 8.29 -0.35
N ALA A 11 1.68 7.22 -0.83
CA ALA A 11 1.00 6.19 -1.62
C ALA A 11 0.94 4.89 -0.82
N LEU A 12 -0.22 4.22 -0.83
CA LEU A 12 -0.43 2.97 -0.12
C LEU A 12 -0.47 1.79 -1.08
N PHE A 13 0.24 0.73 -0.73
CA PHE A 13 0.17 -0.58 -1.36
C PHE A 13 -0.28 -1.58 -0.28
N CYS A 14 -1.40 -2.25 -0.50
CA CYS A 14 -1.98 -3.20 0.46
C CYS A 14 -2.62 -4.39 -0.26
N SER A 15 -2.89 -5.49 0.45
CA SER A 15 -3.57 -6.66 -0.12
C SER A 15 -4.74 -7.11 0.74
N VAL A 16 -5.59 -7.97 0.17
CA VAL A 16 -6.78 -8.50 0.85
C VAL A 16 -6.45 -9.61 1.86
N ASN A 17 -5.31 -10.30 1.70
CA ASN A 17 -4.90 -11.44 2.52
C ASN A 17 -3.66 -11.14 3.38
N ASP A 18 -3.40 -9.87 3.66
CA ASP A 18 -2.39 -9.46 4.64
C ASP A 18 -2.98 -9.59 6.04
N ASN A 19 -2.40 -10.44 6.89
CA ASN A 19 -2.86 -10.63 8.29
C ASN A 19 -2.09 -9.75 9.29
N LEU A 20 -1.04 -9.04 8.86
CA LEU A 20 -0.25 -8.15 9.71
C LEU A 20 -0.63 -6.69 9.49
N ALA A 21 -0.77 -6.27 8.24
CA ALA A 21 -1.36 -4.99 7.86
C ALA A 21 -2.77 -5.25 7.31
N ASP A 22 -3.68 -5.66 8.20
CA ASP A 22 -4.97 -6.17 7.77
C ASP A 22 -5.83 -5.11 7.03
N PRO A 23 -6.73 -5.54 6.14
CA PRO A 23 -7.50 -4.61 5.33
C PRO A 23 -8.37 -3.63 6.13
N GLN A 24 -8.80 -3.99 7.35
CA GLN A 24 -9.62 -3.14 8.19
C GLN A 24 -8.76 -2.05 8.84
N ASP A 25 -7.61 -2.40 9.39
CA ASP A 25 -6.66 -1.43 9.95
C ASP A 25 -6.10 -0.49 8.87
N VAL A 26 -5.79 -1.02 7.69
CA VAL A 26 -5.37 -0.19 6.54
C VAL A 26 -6.46 0.78 6.12
N HIS A 27 -7.74 0.36 6.14
CA HIS A 27 -8.84 1.25 5.81
C HIS A 27 -9.03 2.37 6.84
N LEU A 28 -8.86 2.06 8.13
CA LEU A 28 -8.87 3.06 9.19
C LEU A 28 -7.71 4.05 9.05
N PHE A 29 -6.52 3.55 8.71
CA PHE A 29 -5.34 4.40 8.47
C PHE A 29 -5.52 5.31 7.25
N GLU A 30 -6.01 4.77 6.14
CA GLU A 30 -6.36 5.50 4.92
C GLU A 30 -7.30 6.67 5.23
N GLY A 31 -8.36 6.45 6.00
CA GLY A 31 -9.34 7.48 6.35
C GLY A 31 -8.76 8.64 7.19
N ARG A 32 -7.60 8.46 7.82
CA ARG A 32 -6.93 9.47 8.64
C ARG A 32 -5.83 10.23 7.89
N LEU A 33 -5.35 9.71 6.75
CA LEU A 33 -4.31 10.35 5.96
C LEU A 33 -4.87 11.47 5.08
N LYS A 34 -4.41 12.70 5.30
CA LYS A 34 -4.82 13.87 4.50
C LYS A 34 -4.03 14.03 3.19
N THR A 35 -2.93 13.30 3.05
CA THR A 35 -1.93 13.45 1.97
C THR A 35 -1.82 12.20 1.10
N LEU A 36 -2.86 11.37 1.08
CA LEU A 36 -2.89 10.16 0.27
C LEU A 36 -3.03 10.51 -1.21
N VAL A 37 -2.01 10.20 -2.01
CA VAL A 37 -1.97 10.47 -3.46
C VAL A 37 -2.34 9.26 -4.31
N SER A 38 -2.24 8.05 -3.75
CA SER A 38 -2.57 6.80 -4.46
C SER A 38 -2.84 5.67 -3.48
N ARG A 39 -3.74 4.77 -3.86
CA ARG A 39 -3.97 3.50 -3.19
C ARG A 39 -4.03 2.39 -4.23
N ILE A 40 -3.16 1.40 -4.06
CA ILE A 40 -3.10 0.20 -4.88
C ILE A 40 -3.40 -0.99 -3.99
N ARG A 41 -4.48 -1.69 -4.31
CA ARG A 41 -4.92 -2.88 -3.58
C ARG A 41 -4.72 -4.12 -4.44
N VAL A 42 -3.90 -5.05 -3.97
CA VAL A 42 -3.71 -6.37 -4.59
C VAL A 42 -4.86 -7.28 -4.17
N ASN A 43 -5.74 -7.59 -5.13
CA ASN A 43 -6.92 -8.44 -4.92
C ASN A 43 -6.60 -9.91 -5.26
N SER A 44 -5.56 -10.47 -4.65
CA SER A 44 -5.22 -11.89 -4.77
C SER A 44 -5.34 -12.55 -3.40
N SER A 45 -5.99 -13.71 -3.34
CA SER A 45 -6.08 -14.52 -2.12
C SER A 45 -4.73 -15.05 -1.67
N ASP A 46 -3.78 -15.19 -2.60
CA ASP A 46 -2.48 -15.80 -2.30
C ASP A 46 -1.44 -14.75 -1.90
N TRP A 47 -1.80 -13.46 -2.01
CA TRP A 47 -0.90 -12.34 -1.74
C TRP A 47 -1.06 -11.80 -0.32
N ASN A 48 -0.08 -12.09 0.53
CA ASN A 48 -0.02 -11.71 1.93
C ASN A 48 1.09 -10.66 2.19
N HIS A 49 1.42 -10.47 3.47
CA HIS A 49 2.40 -9.48 3.93
C HIS A 49 3.81 -9.63 3.31
N LEU A 50 4.32 -10.87 3.22
CA LEU A 50 5.69 -11.10 2.77
C LEU A 50 5.84 -10.96 1.26
N ASP A 51 4.75 -11.08 0.51
CA ASP A 51 4.79 -11.02 -0.95
C ASP A 51 5.18 -9.63 -1.47
N PHE A 52 4.94 -8.57 -0.71
CA PHE A 52 5.42 -7.22 -1.04
C PHE A 52 6.95 -7.12 -1.17
N VAL A 53 7.70 -8.03 -0.52
CA VAL A 53 9.17 -8.04 -0.54
C VAL A 53 9.71 -9.24 -1.31
N CYS A 54 9.09 -10.41 -1.16
CA CYS A 54 9.62 -11.69 -1.64
C CYS A 54 8.69 -12.40 -2.65
N GLY A 55 7.55 -11.81 -2.99
CA GLY A 55 6.60 -12.40 -3.92
C GLY A 55 7.18 -12.49 -5.33
N LEU A 56 6.97 -13.62 -6.00
CA LEU A 56 7.45 -13.83 -7.37
C LEU A 56 6.90 -12.77 -8.35
N ASP A 57 5.65 -12.36 -8.13
CA ASP A 57 4.95 -11.37 -8.96
C ASP A 57 5.05 -9.93 -8.41
N ALA A 58 5.92 -9.68 -7.41
CA ALA A 58 6.04 -8.37 -6.76
C ALA A 58 6.43 -7.25 -7.72
N ARG A 59 7.21 -7.58 -8.74
CA ARG A 59 7.57 -6.62 -9.78
C ARG A 59 6.33 -6.04 -10.45
N SER A 60 5.51 -6.90 -11.04
CA SER A 60 4.33 -6.49 -11.80
C SER A 60 3.21 -5.94 -10.93
N LEU A 61 3.01 -6.49 -9.73
CA LEU A 61 1.90 -6.12 -8.87
C LEU A 61 2.19 -4.89 -7.98
N VAL A 62 3.46 -4.59 -7.71
CA VAL A 62 3.86 -3.54 -6.77
C VAL A 62 4.95 -2.63 -7.36
N TYR A 63 6.12 -3.17 -7.72
CA TYR A 63 7.30 -2.34 -7.98
C TYR A 63 7.17 -1.46 -9.21
N ASP A 64 6.57 -1.96 -10.29
CA ASP A 64 6.33 -1.15 -11.49
C ASP A 64 5.41 0.04 -11.18
N GLY A 65 4.43 -0.15 -10.29
CA GLY A 65 3.57 0.92 -9.77
C GLY A 65 4.34 1.94 -8.92
N VAL A 66 5.24 1.46 -8.05
CA VAL A 66 6.12 2.33 -7.24
C VAL A 66 7.00 3.18 -8.15
N LEU A 67 7.67 2.57 -9.13
CA LEU A 67 8.54 3.29 -10.07
C LEU A 67 7.76 4.32 -10.88
N SER A 68 6.54 3.98 -11.31
CA SER A 68 5.66 4.92 -12.03
C SER A 68 5.29 6.13 -11.17
N LEU A 69 5.04 5.93 -9.87
CA LEU A 69 4.76 7.03 -8.94
C LEU A 69 5.99 7.91 -8.71
N LEU A 70 7.17 7.30 -8.54
CA LEU A 70 8.43 8.04 -8.37
C LEU A 70 8.84 8.84 -9.60
N GLN A 71 8.45 8.42 -10.80
CA GLN A 71 8.69 9.19 -12.03
C GLN A 71 7.68 10.33 -12.22
N LYS A 72 6.48 10.21 -11.64
CA LYS A 72 5.41 11.19 -11.78
C LYS A 72 5.59 12.42 -10.87
N PHE A 73 6.26 12.26 -9.73
CA PHE A 73 6.46 13.29 -8.71
C PHE A 73 7.94 13.66 -8.58
#